data_AF-A0A0Q9EIE2-F1
#
_entry.id   AF-A0A0Q9EIE2-F1
#
_cell.length_a   1.000
_cell.length_b   1.000
_cell.length_c   1.000
_cell.angle_alpha   90.00
_cell.angle_beta   90.00
_cell.angle_gamma   90.00
#
_symmetry.space_group_name_H-M   'P 1'
#
loop_
_entity.id
_entity.type
_entity.pdbx_description
1 polymer ?
#
loop_
_entity_poly.entity_id
_entity_poly.type
_entity_poly.pdbx_seq_one_letter_code
_entity_poly.pdbx_strand_id
1 'polypeptide(L)'
;MLTARQARLAFLPLMMIAMSALIVLAAIVFRQGLSEGAEEAWMLAWVLAFTVALPTAMLVLPAVGALLSHHTRREIIPLTGEKIPGAGQ
;
A
#
# COMPACT_ATOMS: atom_id res chain seq x y z
N MET A 1 -25.92 0.69 -4.65
CA MET A 1 -24.65 1.45 -4.77
C MET A 1 -24.04 1.59 -3.39
N LEU A 2 -22.85 1.05 -3.16
CA LEU A 2 -22.16 1.20 -1.86
C LEU A 2 -21.64 2.63 -1.74
N THR A 3 -21.87 3.27 -0.59
CA THR A 3 -21.24 4.57 -0.33
C THR A 3 -19.73 4.40 -0.20
N ALA A 4 -18.95 5.41 -0.60
CA ALA A 4 -17.48 5.36 -0.55
C ALA A 4 -16.93 4.97 0.83
N ARG A 5 -17.64 5.34 1.91
CA ARG A 5 -17.31 4.98 3.29
C ARG A 5 -17.56 3.49 3.59
N GLN A 6 -18.69 2.94 3.13
CA GLN A 6 -19.01 1.52 3.27
C GLN A 6 -18.06 0.63 2.47
N ALA A 7 -17.74 1.04 1.23
CA ALA A 7 -16.76 0.33 0.40
C ALA A 7 -15.39 0.28 1.09
N ARG A 8 -14.94 1.39 1.68
CA ARG A 8 -13.65 1.44 2.41
C ARG A 8 -13.65 0.59 3.68
N LEU A 9 -14.76 0.55 4.42
CA LEU A 9 -14.92 -0.26 5.63
C LEU A 9 -14.96 -1.76 5.34
N ALA A 10 -15.50 -2.18 4.20
CA ALA A 10 -15.49 -3.59 3.77
C ALA A 10 -14.16 -4.00 3.13
N PHE A 11 -13.53 -3.08 2.39
CA PHE A 11 -12.29 -3.34 1.67
C PHE A 11 -11.10 -3.61 2.59
N LEU A 12 -10.94 -2.82 3.66
CA LEU A 12 -9.81 -2.97 4.59
C LEU A 12 -9.71 -4.38 5.22
N PRO A 13 -10.75 -4.91 5.88
CA PRO A 13 -10.67 -6.25 6.47
C PRO A 13 -10.56 -7.34 5.40
N LEU A 14 -11.27 -7.20 4.27
CA LEU A 14 -11.18 -8.17 3.18
C LEU A 14 -9.76 -8.24 2.60
N MET A 15 -9.12 -7.08 2.40
CA MET A 15 -7.75 -7.00 1.92
C MET A 15 -6.76 -7.57 2.94
N MET A 16 -6.99 -7.36 4.25
CA MET A 16 -6.15 -7.97 5.29
C MET A 16 -6.27 -9.49 5.33
N ILE A 17 -7.47 -10.03 5.14
CA ILE A 17 -7.68 -11.48 4.99
C ILE A 17 -6.96 -12.00 3.75
N ALA A 18 -7.08 -11.31 2.62
CA ALA A 18 -6.40 -11.68 1.37
C ALA A 18 -4.87 -11.67 1.51
N MET A 19 -4.30 -10.64 2.14
CA MET A 19 -2.86 -10.57 2.45
C MET A 19 -2.42 -11.70 3.38
N SER A 20 -3.21 -11.99 4.42
CA SER A 20 -2.90 -13.09 5.35
C SER A 20 -2.89 -14.44 4.64
N ALA A 21 -3.87 -14.68 3.76
CA ALA A 21 -3.92 -15.89 2.94
C ALA A 21 -2.72 -16.00 1.99
N LEU A 22 -2.32 -14.89 1.34
CA LEU A 22 -1.15 -14.86 0.46
C LEU A 22 0.16 -15.11 1.21
N ILE A 23 0.31 -14.56 2.42
CA ILE A 23 1.50 -14.81 3.26
C ILE A 23 1.58 -16.28 3.68
N VAL A 24 0.46 -16.87 4.11
CA VAL A 24 0.41 -18.30 4.46
C VAL A 24 0.73 -19.18 3.25
N LEU A 25 0.15 -18.88 2.09
CA LEU A 25 0.43 -19.59 0.85
C LEU A 25 1.92 -19.49 0.49
N ALA A 26 2.50 -18.28 0.56
CA ALA A 26 3.92 -18.07 0.29
C ALA A 26 4.81 -18.87 1.25
N ALA A 27 4.49 -18.89 2.54
CA ALA A 27 5.24 -19.67 3.52
C ALA A 27 5.18 -21.18 3.24
N ILE A 28 4.02 -21.71 2.84
CA ILE A 28 3.84 -23.12 2.48
C ILE A 28 4.70 -23.47 1.25
N VAL A 29 4.59 -22.68 0.18
CA VAL A 29 5.33 -22.90 -1.07
C VAL A 29 6.84 -22.77 -0.86
N PHE A 30 7.28 -21.77 -0.10
CA PHE A 30 8.70 -21.60 0.22
C PHE A 30 9.25 -22.78 1.02
N ARG A 31 8.47 -23.30 1.98
CA ARG A 31 8.85 -24.48 2.76
C ARG A 31 8.94 -25.74 1.90
N GLN A 32 8.09 -25.89 0.88
CA GLN A 32 8.18 -26.97 -0.10
C GLN A 32 9.42 -26.82 -0.99
N GLY A 33 9.71 -25.60 -1.47
CA GLY A 33 10.93 -25.34 -2.24
C GLY A 33 12.20 -25.71 -1.47
N LEU A 34 12.27 -25.37 -0.18
CA LEU A 34 13.38 -25.75 0.70
C LEU A 34 13.58 -27.27 0.84
N SER A 35 12.51 -28.07 0.68
CA SER A 35 12.61 -29.54 0.72
C SER A 35 13.01 -30.17 -0.61
N GLU A 36 12.87 -29.47 -1.73
CA GLU A 36 13.27 -29.97 -3.07
C GLU A 36 14.72 -29.58 -3.42
N GLY A 37 15.20 -28.44 -2.96
CA GLY A 37 16.59 -28.02 -3.17
C GLY A 37 16.80 -26.52 -2.97
N ALA A 38 18.04 -26.11 -2.70
CA ALA A 38 18.37 -24.70 -2.49
C ALA A 38 18.15 -23.86 -3.77
N GLU A 39 18.37 -24.44 -4.95
CA GLU A 39 18.19 -23.76 -6.24
C GLU A 39 16.70 -23.54 -6.57
N GLU A 40 15.83 -24.57 -6.43
CA GLU A 40 14.38 -24.41 -6.53
C GLU A 40 13.84 -23.40 -5.51
N ALA A 41 14.29 -23.47 -4.25
CA ALA A 41 13.87 -22.56 -3.19
C ALA A 41 14.20 -21.09 -3.52
N TRP A 42 15.38 -20.85 -4.10
CA TRP A 42 15.81 -19.51 -4.50
C TRP A 42 14.93 -18.93 -5.60
N MET A 43 14.62 -19.73 -6.64
CA MET A 43 13.74 -19.30 -7.72
C MET A 43 12.31 -19.04 -7.23
N LEU A 44 11.78 -19.94 -6.38
CA LEU A 44 10.46 -19.77 -5.76
C LEU A 44 10.39 -18.54 -4.86
N ALA A 45 11.45 -18.25 -4.10
CA ALA A 45 11.51 -17.05 -3.25
C ALA A 45 11.33 -15.76 -4.06
N TRP A 46 11.97 -15.67 -5.22
CA TRP A 46 11.83 -14.51 -6.11
C TRP A 46 10.41 -14.37 -6.64
N VAL A 47 9.80 -15.45 -7.13
CA VAL A 47 8.42 -15.43 -7.62
C VAL A 47 7.46 -15.00 -6.50
N LEU A 48 7.58 -15.62 -5.32
CA LEU A 48 6.77 -15.27 -4.15
C LEU A 48 6.96 -13.83 -3.71
N ALA A 49 8.19 -13.32 -3.74
CA ALA A 49 8.48 -11.93 -3.43
C ALA A 49 7.70 -10.99 -4.35
N PHE A 50 7.68 -11.23 -5.67
CA PHE A 50 6.90 -10.40 -6.60
C PHE A 50 5.40 -10.56 -6.42
N THR A 51 4.91 -11.80 -6.22
CA THR A 51 3.48 -12.08 -6.00
C THR A 51 2.94 -11.40 -4.74
N VAL A 52 3.75 -11.29 -3.68
CA VAL A 52 3.36 -10.63 -2.43
C VAL A 52 3.64 -9.13 -2.47
N ALA A 53 4.75 -8.69 -3.05
CA ALA A 53 5.17 -7.29 -3.05
C ALA A 53 4.23 -6.39 -3.87
N LEU A 54 3.76 -6.83 -5.03
CA LEU A 54 2.83 -6.05 -5.87
C LEU A 54 1.53 -5.68 -5.14
N PRO A 55 0.74 -6.64 -4.61
CA PRO A 55 -0.48 -6.30 -3.90
C PRO A 55 -0.20 -5.58 -2.57
N THR A 56 0.94 -5.85 -1.93
CA THR A 56 1.39 -5.06 -0.77
C THR A 56 1.63 -3.60 -1.14
N ALA A 57 2.33 -3.33 -2.25
CA ALA A 57 2.59 -1.98 -2.73
C ALA A 57 1.28 -1.26 -3.08
N MET A 58 0.33 -1.93 -3.74
CA MET A 58 -0.99 -1.39 -4.04
C MET A 58 -1.75 -0.97 -2.77
N LEU A 59 -1.49 -1.60 -1.62
CA LEU A 59 -2.07 -1.26 -0.34
C LEU A 59 -1.30 -0.15 0.40
N VAL A 60 0.02 -0.26 0.43
CA VAL A 60 0.91 0.62 1.20
C VAL A 60 1.04 2.00 0.57
N LEU A 61 1.21 2.11 -0.74
CA LEU A 61 1.36 3.40 -1.43
C LEU A 61 0.21 4.39 -1.12
N PRO A 62 -1.07 4.04 -1.30
CA PRO A 62 -2.16 4.96 -0.99
C PRO A 62 -2.28 5.26 0.51
N ALA A 63 -1.92 4.31 1.38
CA ALA A 63 -1.89 4.54 2.83
C ALA A 63 -0.81 5.56 3.22
N VAL A 64 0.39 5.43 2.67
CA VAL A 64 1.50 6.36 2.85
C VAL A 64 1.14 7.74 2.28
N GLY A 65 0.55 7.80 1.09
CA GLY A 65 0.08 9.06 0.49
C GLY A 65 -0.99 9.77 1.33
N ALA A 66 -1.92 9.01 1.91
CA ALA A 66 -2.92 9.57 2.82
C ALA A 66 -2.29 10.10 4.12
N LEU A 67 -1.29 9.39 4.66
CA LEU A 67 -0.57 9.81 5.86
C LEU A 67 0.23 11.09 5.62
N LEU A 68 0.95 11.17 4.49
CA LEU A 68 1.69 12.36 4.06
C LEU A 68 0.74 13.55 3.87
N SER A 69 -0.36 13.37 3.15
CA SER A 69 -1.38 14.43 2.97
C SER A 69 -1.92 14.94 4.30
N HIS A 70 -2.15 14.06 5.27
CA HIS A 70 -2.59 14.45 6.60
C HIS A 70 -1.56 15.31 7.34
N HIS A 71 -0.27 15.00 7.20
CA HIS A 71 0.81 15.78 7.82
C HIS A 71 1.05 17.11 7.09
N THR A 72 1.12 17.11 5.76
CA THR A 72 1.40 18.30 4.95
C THR A 72 0.23 19.29 4.94
N ARG A 73 -1.02 18.85 5.18
CA ARG A 73 -2.19 19.77 5.33
C ARG A 73 -2.00 20.81 6.44
N ARG A 74 -1.09 20.59 7.39
CA ARG A 74 -0.78 21.57 8.45
C ARG A 74 0.25 22.61 8.03
N GLU A 75 0.97 22.38 6.94
CA GLU A 75 2.06 23.23 6.45
C GLU A 75 1.68 24.11 5.25
N ILE A 76 0.54 23.84 4.61
CA ILE A 76 -0.01 24.70 3.56
C ILE A 76 -0.61 25.94 4.22
N ILE A 77 0.25 26.86 4.65
CA ILE A 77 -0.12 28.26 4.84
C ILE A 77 -0.39 28.79 3.44
N PRO A 78 -1.65 29.13 3.07
CA PRO A 78 -1.87 29.81 1.81
C PRO A 78 -1.10 31.13 1.93
N LEU A 79 -0.20 31.41 0.96
CA LEU A 79 0.38 32.73 0.73
C LEU A 79 -0.76 33.71 0.42
N THR A 80 -1.46 34.09 1.48
CA THR A 80 -2.56 35.05 1.51
C THR A 80 -1.89 36.39 1.73
N GLY A 81 -1.22 36.86 0.70
CA GLY A 81 -0.39 38.04 0.78
C GLY A 81 0.15 38.32 -0.60
N GLU A 82 -0.66 39.01 -1.39
CA GLU A 82 -0.28 39.63 -2.67
C GLU A 82 -0.22 38.70 -3.89
N LYS A 83 -1.41 38.41 -4.45
CA LYS A 83 -1.53 37.98 -5.85
C LYS A 83 -1.55 39.15 -6.85
N ILE A 84 -1.63 40.39 -6.37
CA ILE A 84 -1.60 41.60 -7.21
C ILE A 84 -0.68 42.62 -6.53
N PRO A 85 0.53 42.85 -7.07
CA PRO A 85 1.37 43.97 -6.65
C PRO A 85 0.58 45.27 -6.78
N GLY A 86 0.36 46.00 -5.69
CA GLY A 86 -0.22 47.35 -5.72
C GLY A 86 -1.75 47.49 -5.61
N ALA A 87 -2.49 46.47 -5.18
CA ALA A 87 -3.96 46.58 -5.01
C ALA A 87 -4.42 47.45 -3.81
N GLY A 88 -3.49 48.07 -3.08
CA GLY A 88 -3.76 48.89 -1.89
C GLY A 88 -3.22 50.32 -1.95
N GLN A 89 -2.85 50.82 -3.14
CA GLN A 89 -2.49 52.23 -3.36
C GLN A 89 -3.43 52.88 -4.36
#